data_AF-A0A7Y2BW45-F1
#
_entry.id   AF-A0A7Y2BW45-F1
#
_cell.length_a   1.000
_cell.length_b   1.000
_cell.length_c   1.000
_cell.angle_alpha   90.00
_cell.angle_beta   90.00
_cell.angle_gamma   90.00
#
_symmetry.space_group_name_H-M   'P 1'
#
loop_
_entity.id
_entity.type
_entity.pdbx_description
1 polymer ?
#
loop_
_entity_poly.entity_id
_entity_poly.type
_entity_poly.pdbx_seq_one_letter_code
_entity_poly.pdbx_strand_id
1 'polypeptide(L)'
;VMGEQYECEEGSNLILVDIWFDSENEGESGFTIRGNGMVYDTFEYGQEFYTVGPIEADCETTYEFIVTDLEHPDCSAFFFFADPPCCEEEACAVEGVIDGAECIDDVYLIDFNLEYEGTNGVGFDVYINDFFHSFQSYENLPIVLEVNKNEFPSPFNITACENDNPDCCSTILFDLNDVSVNEILPADAVQVLLREQQLRMTTELHQPMKAHLIALDGKRLQTRTFNYNGNMDLGGYPSGMYVLFIESELGIYTEKIALIR
;
A
#
# COMPACT_ATOMS: atom_id res chain seq x y z
N VAL A 1 -11.70 -26.82 29.17
CA VAL A 1 -12.25 -27.00 27.81
C VAL A 1 -11.67 -25.91 26.94
N MET A 2 -11.24 -26.28 25.75
CA MET A 2 -10.77 -25.38 24.70
C MET A 2 -11.49 -25.76 23.40
N GLY A 3 -11.48 -24.86 22.43
CA GLY A 3 -12.02 -25.13 21.11
C GLY A 3 -11.28 -24.38 20.00
N GLU A 4 -11.31 -24.96 18.81
CA GLU A 4 -10.71 -24.44 17.59
C GLU A 4 -11.74 -24.55 16.45
N GLN A 5 -11.90 -23.47 15.70
CA GLN A 5 -12.76 -23.49 14.52
C GLN A 5 -12.05 -24.10 13.31
N TYR A 6 -12.82 -24.69 12.41
CA TYR A 6 -12.35 -25.10 11.09
C TYR A 6 -12.19 -23.89 10.17
N GLU A 7 -11.45 -24.08 9.08
CA GLU A 7 -11.39 -23.12 7.98
C GLU A 7 -12.78 -22.90 7.36
N CYS A 8 -13.03 -21.68 6.89
CA CYS A 8 -14.27 -21.33 6.20
C CYS A 8 -14.33 -22.02 4.83
N GLU A 9 -15.48 -22.60 4.49
CA GLU A 9 -15.72 -23.13 3.16
C GLU A 9 -16.14 -21.98 2.22
N GLU A 10 -15.56 -21.94 1.01
CA GLU A 10 -15.84 -20.93 0.00
C GLU A 10 -17.36 -20.83 -0.29
N GLY A 11 -17.93 -19.62 -0.12
CA GLY A 11 -19.36 -19.38 -0.30
C GLY A 11 -20.27 -19.88 0.84
N SER A 12 -19.72 -20.26 2.00
CA SER A 12 -20.47 -20.69 3.17
C SER A 12 -19.99 -19.98 4.45
N ASN A 13 -20.93 -19.47 5.23
CA ASN A 13 -20.65 -18.94 6.58
C ASN A 13 -20.76 -20.00 7.67
N LEU A 14 -20.89 -21.28 7.29
CA LEU A 14 -21.00 -22.38 8.23
C LEU A 14 -19.64 -23.01 8.49
N ILE A 15 -19.28 -23.16 9.78
CA ILE A 15 -18.04 -23.81 10.21
C ILE A 15 -18.30 -24.94 11.20
N LEU A 16 -17.35 -25.86 11.29
CA LEU A 16 -17.26 -26.85 12.36
C LEU A 16 -16.29 -26.35 13.45
N VAL A 17 -16.42 -26.89 14.66
CA VAL A 17 -15.55 -26.57 15.80
C VAL A 17 -15.11 -27.84 16.48
N ASP A 18 -13.80 -28.01 16.65
CA ASP A 18 -13.23 -29.06 17.50
C ASP A 18 -13.17 -28.59 18.94
N ILE A 19 -13.65 -29.43 19.85
CA ILE A 19 -13.65 -29.20 21.30
C ILE A 19 -12.81 -30.27 21.98
N TRP A 20 -11.88 -29.86 22.85
CA TRP A 20 -11.11 -30.79 23.68
C TRP A 20 -11.02 -30.34 25.14
N PHE A 21 -10.88 -31.32 26.02
CA PHE A 21 -10.85 -31.12 27.46
C PHE A 21 -10.28 -32.34 28.17
N ASP A 22 -9.78 -32.13 29.39
CA ASP A 22 -9.40 -33.21 30.29
C ASP A 22 -10.61 -33.65 31.13
N SER A 23 -10.72 -34.95 31.38
CA SER A 23 -11.75 -35.56 32.22
C SER A 23 -11.14 -36.48 33.28
N GLU A 24 -11.83 -36.62 34.41
CA GLU A 24 -11.50 -37.59 35.46
C GLU A 24 -12.81 -38.10 36.07
N ASN A 25 -12.85 -39.39 36.44
CA ASN A 25 -14.03 -40.06 37.01
C ASN A 25 -15.28 -39.94 36.10
N GLU A 26 -15.11 -40.28 34.83
CA GLU A 26 -16.14 -40.19 33.79
C GLU A 26 -17.36 -41.07 34.09
N GLY A 27 -18.56 -40.57 33.81
CA GLY A 27 -19.78 -41.39 33.79
C GLY A 27 -19.78 -42.36 32.61
N GLU A 28 -20.42 -43.52 32.77
CA GLU A 28 -20.46 -44.55 31.71
C GLU A 28 -21.38 -44.15 30.55
N SER A 29 -22.33 -43.25 30.80
CA SER A 29 -23.28 -42.76 29.79
C SER A 29 -22.73 -41.66 28.87
N GLY A 30 -21.48 -41.22 29.05
CA GLY A 30 -20.87 -40.16 28.25
C GLY A 30 -21.27 -38.75 28.68
N PHE A 31 -21.17 -37.80 27.75
CA PHE A 31 -21.41 -36.38 28.01
C PHE A 31 -22.12 -35.69 26.84
N THR A 32 -22.63 -34.49 27.08
CA THR A 32 -23.25 -33.64 26.06
C THR A 32 -22.43 -32.39 25.83
N ILE A 33 -22.41 -31.91 24.58
CA ILE A 33 -21.94 -30.56 24.24
C ILE A 33 -23.16 -29.74 23.81
N ARG A 34 -23.38 -28.61 24.47
CA ARG A 34 -24.50 -27.70 24.21
C ARG A 34 -24.03 -26.25 24.18
N GLY A 35 -24.75 -25.40 23.46
CA GLY A 35 -24.44 -23.99 23.32
C GLY A 35 -25.60 -23.21 22.73
N ASN A 36 -25.72 -21.93 23.08
CA ASN A 36 -26.75 -21.02 22.57
C ASN A 36 -28.18 -21.60 22.63
N GLY A 37 -28.48 -22.36 23.70
CA GLY A 37 -29.79 -22.97 23.92
C GLY A 37 -30.07 -24.27 23.16
N MET A 38 -29.09 -24.80 22.41
CA MET A 38 -29.20 -26.05 21.66
C MET A 38 -28.22 -27.10 22.18
N VAL A 39 -28.58 -28.38 22.08
CA VAL A 39 -27.64 -29.50 22.25
C VAL A 39 -27.06 -29.80 20.88
N TYR A 40 -25.73 -29.72 20.74
CA TYR A 40 -25.06 -30.03 19.49
C TYR A 40 -25.01 -31.53 19.29
N ASP A 41 -24.49 -32.27 20.27
CA ASP A 41 -24.48 -33.73 20.25
C ASP A 41 -24.23 -34.34 21.65
N THR A 42 -24.30 -35.66 21.70
CA THR A 42 -23.92 -36.52 22.83
C THR A 42 -22.77 -37.42 22.42
N PHE A 43 -21.72 -37.49 23.23
CA PHE A 43 -20.50 -38.21 22.91
C PHE A 43 -20.11 -39.19 24.01
N GLU A 44 -19.36 -40.21 23.62
CA GLU A 44 -18.63 -41.08 24.54
C GLU A 44 -17.22 -40.52 24.81
N TYR A 45 -16.69 -40.76 26.01
CA TYR A 45 -15.33 -40.37 26.36
C TYR A 45 -14.27 -41.18 25.57
N GLY A 46 -13.05 -40.64 25.49
CA GLY A 46 -11.89 -41.35 24.95
C GLY A 46 -11.41 -40.91 23.57
N GLN A 47 -11.95 -39.82 23.01
CA GLN A 47 -11.37 -39.15 21.83
C GLN A 47 -10.46 -37.99 22.26
N GLU A 48 -9.51 -37.61 21.41
CA GLU A 48 -8.64 -36.44 21.66
C GLU A 48 -9.42 -35.13 21.54
N PHE A 49 -10.38 -35.07 20.61
CA PHE A 49 -11.27 -33.93 20.40
C PHE A 49 -12.64 -34.42 19.88
N TYR A 50 -13.62 -33.53 19.94
CA TYR A 50 -14.99 -33.77 19.52
C TYR A 50 -15.47 -32.62 18.64
N THR A 51 -15.85 -32.94 17.41
CA THR A 51 -16.32 -31.95 16.44
C THR A 51 -17.81 -31.68 16.59
N VAL A 52 -18.19 -30.41 16.65
CA VAL A 52 -19.58 -29.94 16.72
C VAL A 52 -19.87 -28.88 15.66
N GLY A 53 -21.15 -28.69 15.35
CA GLY A 53 -21.62 -27.75 14.34
C GLY A 53 -22.48 -28.44 13.27
N PRO A 54 -22.68 -27.80 12.10
CA PRO A 54 -22.15 -26.49 11.74
C PRO A 54 -22.75 -25.33 12.58
N ILE A 55 -21.96 -24.28 12.80
CA ILE A 55 -22.39 -23.01 13.39
C ILE A 55 -22.18 -21.86 12.38
N GLU A 56 -22.94 -20.78 12.53
CA GLU A 56 -22.78 -19.56 11.71
C GLU A 56 -21.59 -18.74 12.22
N ALA A 57 -20.62 -18.47 11.37
CA ALA A 57 -19.48 -17.58 11.60
C ALA A 57 -19.75 -16.20 11.00
N ASP A 58 -20.66 -15.47 11.64
CA ASP A 58 -21.20 -14.17 11.20
C ASP A 58 -20.48 -12.95 11.80
N CYS A 59 -19.36 -13.16 12.50
CA CYS A 59 -18.56 -12.11 13.15
C CYS A 59 -19.32 -11.34 14.27
N GLU A 60 -20.55 -11.74 14.61
CA GLU A 60 -21.41 -11.07 15.59
C GLU A 60 -21.79 -12.00 16.74
N THR A 61 -22.10 -13.26 16.42
CA THR A 61 -22.63 -14.23 17.37
C THR A 61 -21.52 -14.78 18.26
N THR A 62 -21.62 -14.48 19.56
CA THR A 62 -20.78 -15.13 20.57
C THR A 62 -21.28 -16.55 20.81
N TYR A 63 -20.39 -17.53 20.71
CA TYR A 63 -20.70 -18.94 21.00
C TYR A 63 -20.10 -19.37 22.33
N GLU A 64 -20.92 -20.05 23.12
CA GLU A 64 -20.51 -20.79 24.32
C GLU A 64 -20.77 -22.28 24.11
N PHE A 65 -19.78 -23.11 24.43
CA PHE A 65 -19.87 -24.56 24.43
C PHE A 65 -19.72 -25.08 25.84
N ILE A 66 -20.77 -25.71 26.35
CA ILE A 66 -20.81 -26.31 27.68
C ILE A 66 -20.78 -27.83 27.51
N VAL A 67 -19.74 -28.44 28.07
CA VAL A 67 -19.60 -29.88 28.23
C VAL A 67 -20.23 -30.27 29.56
N THR A 68 -21.13 -31.26 29.58
CA THR A 68 -21.78 -31.74 30.81
C THR A 68 -21.88 -33.26 30.81
N ASP A 69 -21.35 -33.92 31.84
CA ASP A 69 -21.48 -35.37 32.04
C ASP A 69 -22.94 -35.78 32.25
N LEU A 70 -23.34 -36.92 31.69
CA LEU A 70 -24.74 -37.36 31.71
C LEU A 70 -25.17 -38.00 33.04
N GLU A 71 -24.24 -38.60 33.78
CA GLU A 71 -24.52 -39.24 35.07
C GLU A 71 -24.25 -38.30 36.25
N HIS A 72 -23.36 -37.33 36.06
CA HIS A 72 -22.96 -36.33 37.03
C HIS A 72 -23.20 -34.92 36.48
N PRO A 73 -24.45 -34.42 36.45
CA PRO A 73 -24.77 -33.11 35.84
C PRO A 73 -24.06 -31.91 36.48
N ASP A 74 -23.54 -32.04 37.69
CA ASP A 74 -22.73 -31.03 38.38
C ASP A 74 -21.28 -30.98 37.84
N CYS A 75 -20.83 -32.01 37.10
CA CYS A 75 -19.56 -32.04 36.39
C CYS A 75 -19.75 -31.39 35.01
N SER A 76 -19.38 -30.11 34.92
CA SER A 76 -19.45 -29.35 33.68
C SER A 76 -18.27 -28.40 33.56
N ALA A 77 -17.93 -28.09 32.31
CA ALA A 77 -16.96 -27.08 31.97
C ALA A 77 -17.38 -26.41 30.67
N PHE A 78 -16.92 -25.19 30.44
CA PHE A 78 -17.33 -24.42 29.28
C PHE A 78 -16.12 -23.81 28.58
N PHE A 79 -16.33 -23.50 27.31
CA PHE A 79 -15.45 -22.73 26.44
C PHE A 79 -16.30 -21.69 25.70
N PHE A 80 -15.75 -20.52 25.46
CA PHE A 80 -16.34 -19.53 24.58
C PHE A 80 -15.21 -18.91 23.76
N PHE A 81 -15.51 -18.52 22.52
CA PHE A 81 -14.53 -17.79 21.72
C PHE A 81 -14.35 -16.39 22.30
N ALA A 82 -13.09 -15.94 22.38
CA ALA A 82 -12.79 -14.58 22.84
C ALA A 82 -13.38 -13.53 21.89
N ASP A 83 -13.35 -13.82 20.58
CA ASP A 83 -13.94 -13.04 19.50
C ASP A 83 -14.94 -13.93 18.73
N PRO A 84 -16.09 -13.40 18.25
CA PRO A 84 -17.04 -14.17 17.45
C PRO A 84 -16.38 -14.84 16.23
N PRO A 85 -16.67 -16.11 15.92
CA PRO A 85 -16.23 -16.75 14.69
C PRO A 85 -16.66 -15.94 13.47
N CYS A 86 -15.76 -15.80 12.50
CA CYS A 86 -15.93 -14.91 11.37
C CYS A 86 -15.46 -15.59 10.08
N CYS A 87 -16.37 -15.68 9.11
CA CYS A 87 -16.09 -16.15 7.76
C CYS A 87 -16.32 -15.08 6.70
N GLU A 88 -16.45 -13.81 7.08
CA GLU A 88 -16.36 -12.73 6.09
C GLU A 88 -14.99 -12.80 5.40
N GLU A 89 -15.00 -13.04 4.08
CA GLU A 89 -13.85 -12.74 3.25
C GLU A 89 -13.54 -11.25 3.46
N GLU A 90 -12.29 -10.92 3.79
CA GLU A 90 -11.89 -9.51 3.82
C GLU A 90 -12.23 -8.92 2.44
N ALA A 91 -13.08 -7.89 2.43
CA ALA A 91 -13.55 -7.29 1.20
C ALA A 91 -12.32 -6.85 0.38
N CYS A 92 -12.13 -7.48 -0.78
CA CYS A 92 -10.99 -7.17 -1.64
C CYS A 92 -10.98 -5.68 -1.97
N ALA A 93 -9.86 -5.05 -1.65
CA ALA A 93 -9.63 -3.63 -1.91
C ALA A 93 -8.29 -3.48 -2.59
N VAL A 94 -8.26 -2.74 -3.69
CA VAL A 94 -7.04 -2.34 -4.39
C VAL A 94 -7.10 -0.85 -4.67
N GLU A 95 -5.97 -0.16 -4.55
CA GLU A 95 -5.86 1.27 -4.84
C GLU A 95 -4.54 1.56 -5.56
N GLY A 96 -4.65 2.06 -6.80
CA GLY A 96 -3.50 2.35 -7.65
C GLY A 96 -2.94 3.74 -7.41
N VAL A 97 -1.61 3.83 -7.31
CA VAL A 97 -0.88 5.09 -7.09
C VAL A 97 0.18 5.25 -8.18
N ILE A 98 0.32 6.48 -8.70
CA ILE A 98 1.39 6.84 -9.64
C ILE A 98 2.36 7.73 -8.88
N ASP A 99 3.55 7.21 -8.61
CA ASP A 99 4.59 7.92 -7.85
C ASP A 99 5.45 8.83 -8.74
N GLY A 100 5.44 8.56 -10.05
CA GLY A 100 6.22 9.31 -11.03
C GLY A 100 5.97 8.80 -12.44
N ALA A 101 6.33 9.61 -13.43
CA ALA A 101 6.42 9.17 -14.80
C ALA A 101 7.39 10.03 -15.60
N GLU A 102 8.00 9.42 -16.60
CA GLU A 102 8.77 10.11 -17.62
C GLU A 102 8.39 9.63 -19.02
N CYS A 103 8.61 10.48 -20.03
CA CYS A 103 8.40 10.12 -21.42
C CYS A 103 9.76 10.10 -22.13
N ILE A 104 10.22 8.92 -22.52
CA ILE A 104 11.46 8.75 -23.28
C ILE A 104 11.11 8.27 -24.68
N ASP A 105 11.45 9.08 -25.68
CA ASP A 105 11.07 8.85 -27.07
C ASP A 105 9.56 8.60 -27.20
N ASP A 106 9.15 7.40 -27.61
CA ASP A 106 7.76 7.00 -27.87
C ASP A 106 7.14 6.16 -26.73
N VAL A 107 7.76 6.12 -25.55
CA VAL A 107 7.33 5.29 -24.42
C VAL A 107 7.17 6.15 -23.16
N TYR A 108 6.05 5.96 -22.47
CA TYR A 108 5.86 6.39 -21.08
C TYR A 108 6.44 5.33 -20.15
N LEU A 109 7.31 5.74 -19.24
CA LEU A 109 7.78 4.94 -18.11
C LEU A 109 7.05 5.47 -16.87
N ILE A 110 6.16 4.66 -16.31
CA ILE A 110 5.27 5.08 -15.22
C ILE A 110 5.64 4.27 -13.97
N ASP A 111 6.08 4.96 -12.92
CA ASP A 111 6.30 4.37 -11.60
C ASP A 111 4.94 4.16 -10.95
N PHE A 112 4.50 2.90 -10.92
CA PHE A 112 3.18 2.48 -10.46
C PHE A 112 3.30 1.63 -9.20
N ASN A 113 2.52 1.99 -8.19
CA ASN A 113 2.35 1.22 -6.97
C ASN A 113 0.89 0.84 -6.77
N LEU A 114 0.64 -0.16 -5.94
CA LEU A 114 -0.69 -0.66 -5.64
C LEU A 114 -0.77 -0.99 -4.15
N GLU A 115 -1.69 -0.35 -3.45
CA GLU A 115 -2.10 -0.76 -2.11
C GLU A 115 -3.20 -1.80 -2.25
N TYR A 116 -3.17 -2.87 -1.43
CA TYR A 116 -4.12 -3.97 -1.54
C TYR A 116 -4.40 -4.67 -0.21
N GLU A 117 -5.64 -5.13 -0.03
CA GLU A 117 -6.14 -5.89 1.11
C GLU A 117 -7.13 -6.96 0.62
N GLY A 118 -7.28 -8.08 1.35
CA GLY A 118 -8.24 -9.13 0.99
C GLY A 118 -8.01 -9.77 -0.40
N THR A 119 -6.76 -10.05 -0.78
CA THR A 119 -6.41 -10.65 -2.08
C THR A 119 -5.91 -12.09 -1.96
N ASN A 120 -5.89 -12.84 -3.07
CA ASN A 120 -5.35 -14.21 -3.09
C ASN A 120 -3.81 -14.27 -3.12
N GLY A 121 -3.14 -13.11 -3.14
CA GLY A 121 -1.68 -12.99 -3.04
C GLY A 121 -0.89 -13.40 -4.30
N VAL A 122 -1.54 -13.80 -5.39
CA VAL A 122 -0.87 -14.25 -6.62
C VAL A 122 -0.34 -13.05 -7.43
N GLY A 123 -1.19 -12.04 -7.62
CA GLY A 123 -0.88 -10.87 -8.43
C GLY A 123 -2.13 -10.15 -8.91
N PHE A 124 -1.92 -9.25 -9.87
CA PHE A 124 -2.95 -8.42 -10.47
C PHE A 124 -2.71 -8.24 -11.98
N ASP A 125 -3.79 -8.07 -12.72
CA ASP A 125 -3.78 -7.75 -14.14
C ASP A 125 -3.86 -6.23 -14.34
N VAL A 126 -3.05 -5.72 -15.26
CA VAL A 126 -3.01 -4.31 -15.65
C VAL A 126 -3.63 -4.15 -17.04
N TYR A 127 -4.48 -3.14 -17.18
CA TYR A 127 -5.13 -2.75 -18.43
C TYR A 127 -4.87 -1.27 -18.74
N ILE A 128 -4.65 -0.94 -20.01
CA ILE A 128 -4.60 0.43 -20.51
C ILE A 128 -5.82 0.68 -21.39
N ASN A 129 -6.71 1.61 -21.00
CA ASN A 129 -7.99 1.85 -21.67
C ASN A 129 -8.77 0.54 -21.98
N ASP A 130 -8.90 -0.32 -20.97
CA ASP A 130 -9.56 -1.64 -21.05
C ASP A 130 -8.83 -2.70 -21.89
N PHE A 131 -7.68 -2.39 -22.51
CA PHE A 131 -6.86 -3.38 -23.20
C PHE A 131 -5.87 -4.01 -22.22
N PHE A 132 -5.87 -5.34 -22.17
CA PHE A 132 -4.92 -6.08 -21.35
C PHE A 132 -3.48 -5.73 -21.72
N HIS A 133 -2.70 -5.33 -20.73
CA HIS A 133 -1.31 -4.95 -20.87
C HIS A 133 -0.39 -6.04 -20.32
N SER A 134 -0.55 -6.41 -19.05
CA SER A 134 0.34 -7.36 -18.37
C SER A 134 -0.25 -7.91 -17.08
N PHE A 135 0.17 -9.12 -16.70
CA PHE A 135 0.05 -9.63 -15.33
C PHE A 135 1.27 -9.22 -14.50
N GLN A 136 1.08 -8.89 -13.22
CA GLN A 136 2.12 -8.49 -12.28
C GLN A 136 1.96 -9.20 -10.94
N SER A 137 3.07 -9.58 -10.30
CA SER A 137 3.04 -10.15 -8.95
C SER A 137 3.11 -9.04 -7.89
N TYR A 138 2.33 -9.19 -6.82
CA TYR A 138 2.36 -8.25 -5.68
C TYR A 138 3.74 -8.12 -5.04
N GLU A 139 4.58 -9.16 -5.10
CA GLU A 139 5.95 -9.15 -4.56
C GLU A 139 6.89 -8.18 -5.29
N ASN A 140 6.53 -7.78 -6.51
CA ASN A 140 7.36 -6.88 -7.33
C ASN A 140 7.00 -5.41 -7.17
N LEU A 141 5.97 -5.07 -6.39
CA LEU A 141 5.58 -3.69 -6.17
C LEU A 141 6.64 -2.89 -5.37
N PRO A 142 6.89 -1.62 -5.70
CA PRO A 142 6.35 -0.86 -6.85
C PRO A 142 7.01 -1.28 -8.18
N ILE A 143 6.28 -1.13 -9.29
CA ILE A 143 6.70 -1.54 -10.65
C ILE A 143 6.83 -0.34 -11.59
N VAL A 144 7.53 -0.54 -12.71
CA VAL A 144 7.56 0.41 -13.83
C VAL A 144 6.73 -0.15 -14.98
N LEU A 145 5.70 0.59 -15.39
CA LEU A 145 4.89 0.27 -16.56
C LEU A 145 5.45 0.98 -17.80
N GLU A 146 5.65 0.23 -18.88
CA GLU A 146 6.07 0.76 -20.18
C GLU A 146 4.87 0.86 -21.12
N VAL A 147 4.39 2.08 -21.40
CA VAL A 147 3.22 2.30 -22.26
C VAL A 147 3.61 3.02 -23.55
N ASN A 148 3.28 2.46 -24.71
CA ASN A 148 3.56 3.08 -26.00
C ASN A 148 2.67 4.31 -26.24
N LYS A 149 3.27 5.49 -26.34
CA LYS A 149 2.52 6.76 -26.49
C LYS A 149 1.76 6.88 -27.81
N ASN A 150 2.23 6.19 -28.85
CA ASN A 150 1.59 6.23 -30.17
C ASN A 150 0.31 5.38 -30.19
N GLU A 151 0.25 4.34 -29.36
CA GLU A 151 -0.93 3.49 -29.19
C GLU A 151 -1.90 4.08 -28.16
N PHE A 152 -1.37 4.63 -27.06
CA PHE A 152 -2.14 5.18 -25.95
C PHE A 152 -1.69 6.62 -25.67
N PRO A 153 -2.16 7.63 -26.43
CA PRO A 153 -1.83 9.02 -26.15
C PRO A 153 -2.48 9.46 -24.83
N SER A 154 -1.74 10.25 -24.03
CA SER A 154 -2.26 10.84 -22.79
C SER A 154 -3.43 11.84 -23.05
N PRO A 155 -4.47 11.87 -22.20
CA PRO A 155 -4.65 11.04 -21.00
C PRO A 155 -5.26 9.66 -21.30
N PHE A 156 -4.96 8.68 -20.46
CA PHE A 156 -5.52 7.32 -20.55
C PHE A 156 -5.75 6.70 -19.17
N ASN A 157 -6.62 5.69 -19.09
CA ASN A 157 -6.88 4.96 -17.86
C ASN A 157 -5.88 3.81 -17.69
N ILE A 158 -5.37 3.67 -16.46
CA ILE A 158 -4.67 2.48 -15.99
C ILE A 158 -5.62 1.78 -15.01
N THR A 159 -6.00 0.55 -15.31
CA THR A 159 -6.83 -0.28 -14.43
C THR A 159 -6.01 -1.45 -13.93
N ALA A 160 -5.96 -1.65 -12.61
CA ALA A 160 -5.38 -2.83 -11.96
C ALA A 160 -6.51 -3.65 -11.33
N CYS A 161 -6.58 -4.95 -11.65
CA CYS A 161 -7.58 -5.87 -11.12
C CYS A 161 -6.90 -7.07 -10.45
N GLU A 162 -7.42 -7.52 -9.31
CA GLU A 162 -6.93 -8.74 -8.66
C GLU A 162 -7.06 -9.95 -9.61
N ASN A 163 -6.04 -10.79 -9.65
CA ASN A 163 -6.02 -11.92 -10.56
C ASN A 163 -7.08 -12.96 -10.18
N ASP A 164 -7.96 -13.25 -11.14
CA ASP A 164 -9.13 -14.12 -10.98
C ASP A 164 -10.31 -13.48 -10.20
N ASN A 165 -10.22 -12.20 -9.82
CA ASN A 165 -11.34 -11.41 -9.28
C ASN A 165 -11.55 -10.08 -10.05
N PRO A 166 -12.31 -10.09 -11.16
CA PRO A 166 -12.53 -8.91 -11.99
C PRO A 166 -13.44 -7.85 -11.35
N ASP A 167 -14.07 -8.15 -10.21
CA ASP A 167 -14.87 -7.18 -9.46
C ASP A 167 -14.01 -6.38 -8.46
N CYS A 168 -12.77 -6.83 -8.20
CA CYS A 168 -11.80 -6.13 -7.36
C CYS A 168 -10.77 -5.39 -8.22
N CYS A 169 -11.10 -4.16 -8.60
CA CYS A 169 -10.26 -3.33 -9.45
C CYS A 169 -10.15 -1.88 -8.96
N SER A 170 -9.01 -1.26 -9.28
CA SER A 170 -8.78 0.18 -9.17
C SER A 170 -8.50 0.76 -10.55
N THR A 171 -9.07 1.93 -10.85
CA THR A 171 -8.76 2.67 -12.07
C THR A 171 -8.27 4.06 -11.73
N ILE A 172 -7.11 4.42 -12.27
CA ILE A 172 -6.51 5.76 -12.18
C ILE A 172 -6.39 6.37 -13.57
N LEU A 173 -6.62 7.67 -13.67
CA LEU A 173 -6.38 8.44 -14.89
C LEU A 173 -4.91 8.88 -14.91
N PHE A 174 -4.16 8.44 -15.91
CA PHE A 174 -2.85 8.98 -16.21
C PHE A 174 -2.98 10.20 -17.13
N ASP A 175 -2.60 11.37 -16.62
CA ASP A 175 -2.39 12.59 -17.40
C ASP A 175 -0.95 13.05 -17.21
N LEU A 176 -0.19 13.13 -18.31
CA LEU A 176 1.21 13.57 -18.27
C LEU A 176 1.35 14.99 -17.71
N ASN A 177 0.31 15.82 -17.81
CA ASN A 177 0.32 17.19 -17.27
C ASN A 177 0.18 17.23 -15.75
N ASP A 178 -0.37 16.19 -15.13
CA ASP A 178 -0.62 16.11 -13.69
C ASP A 178 0.54 15.43 -12.94
N VAL A 179 1.40 14.72 -13.66
CA VAL A 179 2.62 14.16 -13.08
C VAL A 179 3.58 15.32 -12.82
N SER A 180 3.77 15.67 -11.56
CA SER A 180 4.80 16.62 -11.14
C SER A 180 6.17 16.01 -11.38
N VAL A 181 6.64 16.07 -12.63
CA VAL A 181 8.05 15.95 -12.90
C VAL A 181 8.66 17.12 -12.12
N ASN A 182 9.55 16.85 -11.17
CA ASN A 182 10.55 17.86 -10.80
C ASN A 182 11.42 18.03 -12.05
N GLU A 183 10.88 18.68 -13.08
CA GLU A 183 11.45 18.73 -14.40
C GLU A 183 12.76 19.49 -14.28
N ILE A 184 13.84 18.94 -14.84
CA ILE A 184 15.05 19.74 -14.97
C ILE A 184 14.68 20.88 -15.92
N LEU A 185 14.66 22.11 -15.41
CA LEU A 185 14.41 23.28 -16.24
C LEU A 185 15.41 23.29 -17.40
N PRO A 186 14.98 23.66 -18.63
CA PRO A 186 15.88 23.68 -19.77
C PRO A 186 17.07 24.59 -19.49
N ALA A 187 18.23 24.26 -20.07
CA ALA A 187 19.51 24.87 -19.70
C ALA A 187 19.55 26.42 -19.87
N ASP A 188 18.65 26.98 -20.66
CA ASP A 188 18.48 28.41 -20.93
C ASP A 188 17.35 29.09 -20.13
N ALA A 189 16.56 28.33 -19.35
CA ALA A 189 15.48 28.87 -18.51
C ALA A 189 15.96 29.86 -17.46
N VAL A 190 17.19 29.67 -16.98
CA VAL A 190 17.87 30.58 -16.07
C VAL A 190 19.25 30.91 -16.61
N GLN A 191 19.53 32.19 -16.82
CA GLN A 191 20.86 32.67 -17.13
C GLN A 191 21.57 33.06 -15.84
N VAL A 192 22.77 32.52 -15.65
CA VAL A 192 23.60 32.78 -14.48
C VAL A 192 24.90 33.44 -14.90
N LEU A 193 25.25 34.52 -14.20
CA LEU A 193 26.46 35.29 -14.46
C LEU A 193 27.20 35.56 -13.16
N LEU A 194 28.41 35.04 -13.05
CA LEU A 194 29.35 35.37 -11.98
C LEU A 194 30.25 36.53 -12.43
N ARG A 195 30.15 37.69 -11.77
CA ARG A 195 31.04 38.84 -12.00
C ARG A 195 31.34 39.58 -10.70
N GLU A 196 32.60 39.92 -10.46
CA GLU A 196 33.02 40.71 -9.28
C GLU A 196 32.50 40.12 -7.96
N GLN A 197 32.53 38.78 -7.82
CA GLN A 197 32.01 38.04 -6.66
C GLN A 197 30.49 38.21 -6.43
N GLN A 198 29.74 38.63 -7.44
CA GLN A 198 28.29 38.63 -7.45
C GLN A 198 27.78 37.59 -8.44
N LEU A 199 26.86 36.75 -7.98
CA LEU A 199 26.14 35.79 -8.82
C LEU A 199 24.78 36.39 -9.17
N ARG A 200 24.60 36.73 -10.44
CA ARG A 200 23.34 37.24 -10.98
C ARG A 200 22.60 36.13 -11.68
N MET A 201 21.32 35.99 -11.39
CA MET A 201 20.42 35.03 -12.01
C MET A 201 19.30 35.82 -12.70
N THR A 202 18.98 35.47 -13.95
CA THR A 202 17.85 36.06 -14.67
C THR A 202 17.01 34.97 -15.33
N THR A 203 15.70 35.13 -15.30
CA THR A 203 14.74 34.20 -15.90
C THR A 203 13.61 34.96 -16.58
N GLU A 204 13.04 34.35 -17.62
CA GLU A 204 11.80 34.81 -18.27
C GLU A 204 10.58 33.99 -17.79
N LEU A 205 10.77 33.06 -16.84
CA LEU A 205 9.68 32.33 -16.21
C LEU A 205 8.99 33.29 -15.24
N HIS A 206 7.76 33.71 -15.56
CA HIS A 206 7.02 34.74 -14.83
C HIS A 206 6.44 34.23 -13.48
N GLN A 207 7.27 33.58 -12.67
CA GLN A 207 6.88 32.89 -11.44
C GLN A 207 7.97 33.00 -10.37
N PRO A 208 7.65 32.81 -9.08
CA PRO A 208 8.65 32.82 -8.03
C PRO A 208 9.59 31.61 -8.13
N MET A 209 10.89 31.88 -8.08
CA MET A 209 11.96 30.89 -7.98
C MET A 209 12.73 31.06 -6.69
N LYS A 210 13.29 29.97 -6.16
CA LYS A 210 14.10 29.97 -4.94
C LYS A 210 15.46 29.35 -5.18
N ALA A 211 16.49 30.19 -5.16
CA ALA A 211 17.87 29.80 -5.34
C ALA A 211 18.56 29.53 -4.00
N HIS A 212 19.41 28.52 -4.00
CA HIS A 212 20.22 28.04 -2.90
C HIS A 212 21.68 27.93 -3.34
N LEU A 213 22.59 28.57 -2.60
CA LEU A 213 24.02 28.36 -2.75
C LEU A 213 24.47 27.32 -1.73
N ILE A 214 25.09 26.24 -2.20
CA ILE A 214 25.45 25.08 -1.39
C ILE A 214 26.95 24.81 -1.58
N ALA A 215 27.68 24.61 -0.48
CA ALA A 215 29.07 24.16 -0.51
C ALA A 215 29.14 22.66 -0.87
N LEU A 216 30.31 22.18 -1.31
CA LEU A 216 30.50 20.77 -1.67
C LEU A 216 30.34 19.78 -0.52
N ASP A 217 30.41 20.25 0.73
CA ASP A 217 30.10 19.45 1.92
C ASP A 217 28.58 19.33 2.18
N GLY A 218 27.75 19.85 1.28
CA GLY A 218 26.29 19.87 1.38
C GLY A 218 25.74 21.02 2.23
N LYS A 219 26.59 21.86 2.82
CA LYS A 219 26.13 22.97 3.65
C LYS A 219 25.52 24.06 2.79
N ARG A 220 24.24 24.37 3.04
CA ARG A 220 23.57 25.53 2.45
C ARG A 220 24.12 26.83 3.05
N LEU A 221 24.69 27.67 2.20
CA LEU A 221 25.35 28.92 2.58
C LEU A 221 24.44 30.14 2.45
N GLN A 222 23.62 30.18 1.39
CA GLN A 222 22.71 31.29 1.12
C GLN A 222 21.42 30.80 0.47
N THR A 223 20.34 31.58 0.61
CA THR A 223 19.06 31.36 -0.07
C THR A 223 18.46 32.69 -0.50
N ARG A 224 17.90 32.74 -1.71
CA ARG A 224 17.25 33.92 -2.29
C ARG A 224 16.05 33.53 -3.12
N THR A 225 14.94 34.24 -2.94
CA THR A 225 13.76 34.16 -3.81
C THR A 225 13.79 35.29 -4.83
N PHE A 226 13.43 35.01 -6.07
CA PHE A 226 13.36 35.99 -7.16
C PHE A 226 12.33 35.58 -8.21
N ASN A 227 11.75 36.55 -8.92
CA ASN A 227 10.75 36.29 -9.98
C ASN A 227 11.29 36.53 -11.39
N TYR A 228 12.24 37.46 -11.54
CA TYR A 228 12.87 37.78 -12.82
C TYR A 228 14.38 37.83 -12.64
N ASN A 229 14.83 38.60 -11.65
CA ASN A 229 16.25 38.82 -11.39
C ASN A 229 16.58 38.51 -9.93
N GLY A 230 17.60 37.69 -9.70
CA GLY A 230 18.16 37.39 -8.38
C GLY A 230 19.64 37.74 -8.30
N ASN A 231 20.11 38.07 -7.10
CA ASN A 231 21.53 38.33 -6.85
C ASN A 231 22.00 37.71 -5.53
N MET A 232 23.16 37.07 -5.56
CA MET A 232 23.84 36.52 -4.40
C MET A 232 25.27 37.06 -4.30
N ASP A 233 25.63 37.52 -3.10
CA ASP A 233 26.97 38.03 -2.80
C ASP A 233 27.88 36.90 -2.31
N LEU A 234 28.97 36.68 -3.04
CA LEU A 234 29.95 35.64 -2.75
C LEU A 234 31.22 36.16 -2.07
N GLY A 235 31.30 37.48 -1.80
CA GLY A 235 32.51 38.12 -1.27
C GLY A 235 32.98 37.59 0.08
N GLY A 236 32.07 37.01 0.88
CA GLY A 236 32.35 36.40 2.17
C GLY A 236 32.86 34.95 2.11
N TYR A 237 32.82 34.29 0.96
CA TYR A 237 33.13 32.86 0.85
C TYR A 237 34.51 32.60 0.21
N PRO A 238 35.24 31.55 0.62
CA PRO A 238 36.57 31.24 0.10
C PRO A 238 36.53 30.83 -1.39
N SER A 239 37.67 30.92 -2.07
CA SER A 239 37.80 30.34 -3.42
C SER A 239 37.53 28.85 -3.39
N GLY A 240 36.79 28.34 -4.36
CA GLY A 240 36.35 26.94 -4.38
C GLY A 240 35.15 26.70 -5.30
N MET A 241 34.64 25.47 -5.24
CA MET A 241 33.46 25.05 -5.99
C MET A 241 32.21 25.13 -5.11
N TYR A 242 31.13 25.59 -5.71
CA TYR A 242 29.80 25.67 -5.10
C TYR A 242 28.76 25.12 -6.06
N VAL A 243 27.62 24.71 -5.52
CA VAL A 243 26.45 24.32 -6.30
C VAL A 243 25.39 25.40 -6.12
N LEU A 244 24.92 25.96 -7.22
CA LEU A 244 23.70 26.75 -7.27
C LEU A 244 22.55 25.79 -7.60
N PHE A 245 21.57 25.70 -6.70
CA PHE A 245 20.36 24.91 -6.88
C PHE A 245 19.16 25.86 -6.85
N ILE A 246 18.31 25.83 -7.86
CA ILE A 246 17.14 26.71 -7.99
C ILE A 246 15.90 25.85 -8.18
N GLU A 247 14.89 26.05 -7.33
CA GLU A 247 13.61 25.34 -7.38
C GLU A 247 12.47 26.31 -7.75
N SER A 248 11.47 25.79 -8.46
CA SER A 248 10.23 26.47 -8.83
C SER A 248 9.10 25.46 -8.99
N GLU A 249 7.87 25.94 -9.18
CA GLU A 249 6.72 25.07 -9.48
C GLU A 249 6.85 24.34 -10.84
N LEU A 250 7.67 24.86 -11.75
CA LEU A 250 7.95 24.22 -13.05
C LEU A 250 9.16 23.29 -13.03
N GLY A 251 9.82 23.12 -11.88
CA GLY A 251 10.97 22.24 -11.74
C GLY A 251 12.25 22.90 -11.23
N ILE A 252 13.38 22.22 -11.45
CA ILE A 252 14.69 22.49 -10.83
C ILE A 252 15.78 22.86 -11.83
N TYR A 253 16.66 23.80 -11.47
CA TYR A 253 17.86 24.16 -12.23
C TYR A 253 19.09 24.04 -11.33
N THR A 254 20.17 23.46 -11.83
CA THR A 254 21.42 23.31 -11.06
C THR A 254 22.64 23.70 -11.88
N GLU A 255 23.54 24.48 -11.28
CA GLU A 255 24.81 24.86 -11.92
C GLU A 255 25.98 24.82 -10.94
N LYS A 256 27.17 24.43 -11.43
CA LYS A 256 28.41 24.46 -10.65
C LYS A 256 29.10 25.80 -10.80
N ILE A 257 29.32 26.48 -9.68
CA ILE A 257 29.98 27.79 -9.63
C ILE A 257 31.42 27.62 -9.14
N ALA A 258 32.38 27.97 -9.99
CA ALA A 258 33.79 28.06 -9.63
C ALA A 258 34.12 29.49 -9.20
N LEU A 259 34.29 29.72 -7.89
CA LEU A 259 34.73 31.01 -7.37
C LEU A 259 36.26 31.04 -7.31
N ILE A 260 36.88 31.82 -8.19
CA ILE A 260 38.33 32.01 -8.25
C ILE A 260 38.62 33.49 -7.99
N ARG A 261 39.60 33.77 -7.14
CA ARG A 261 40.07 35.12 -6.80
C ARG A 261 41.46 35.36 -7.36
#